data_AF-A0A4R6W873-F1
#
_entry.id   AF-A0A4R6W873-F1
#
_cell.length_a   1.000
_cell.length_b   1.000
_cell.length_c   1.000
_cell.angle_alpha   90.00
_cell.angle_beta   90.00
_cell.angle_gamma   90.00
#
_symmetry.space_group_name_H-M   'P 1'
#
loop_
_entity.id
_entity.type
_entity.pdbx_description
1 polymer ?
#
loop_
_entity_poly.entity_id
_entity_poly.type
_entity_poly.pdbx_seq_one_letter_code
_entity_poly.pdbx_strand_id
1 'polypeptide(L)'
;MNLLENISWMELLLFLGIAIVIYYAVIIIRFKIDPTKIIGSEKDIKRNVGSDLQIPDEEIADEENEIKELEELVQMLKKDVLEAGGKGQTKAELLNAISHMVRSYSGLQKPAFRYALINFIIYNANEICAIQLEEDEVEMMLDHVSHSDDGTL
;
A
#
# COMPACT_ATOMS: atom_id res chain seq x y z
N MET A 1 21.94 58.90 3.36
CA MET A 1 22.36 58.18 4.58
C MET A 1 21.35 57.07 4.77
N ASN A 2 21.71 55.86 4.34
CA ASN A 2 20.76 54.77 4.09
C ASN A 2 20.30 54.14 5.42
N LEU A 3 19.02 54.34 5.76
CA LEU A 3 18.39 53.72 6.93
C LEU A 3 17.86 52.30 6.63
N LEU A 4 18.21 51.74 5.47
CA LEU A 4 17.72 50.45 4.95
C LEU A 4 18.78 49.33 5.01
N GLU A 5 20.01 49.61 5.46
CA GLU A 5 21.13 48.66 5.42
C GLU A 5 21.26 47.76 6.66
N ASN A 6 20.38 47.90 7.65
CA ASN A 6 20.50 47.13 8.89
C ASN A 6 19.26 46.27 9.18
N ILE A 7 18.52 45.88 8.14
CA ILE A 7 17.89 44.55 8.20
C ILE A 7 19.06 43.58 8.16
N SER A 8 19.30 42.98 9.33
CA SER A 8 20.33 41.98 9.53
C SER A 8 20.09 40.86 8.51
N TRP A 9 20.84 40.88 7.42
CA TRP A 9 20.88 39.77 6.46
C TRP A 9 21.11 38.44 7.18
N MET A 10 21.76 38.50 8.34
CA MET A 10 21.95 37.37 9.25
C MET A 10 20.63 36.87 9.88
N GLU A 11 19.72 37.77 10.30
CA GLU A 11 18.40 37.39 10.82
C GLU A 11 17.53 36.76 9.72
N LEU A 12 17.58 37.31 8.49
CA LEU A 12 16.83 36.76 7.36
C LEU A 12 17.33 35.35 6.98
N LEU A 13 18.65 35.15 6.98
CA LEU A 13 19.27 33.84 6.77
C LEU A 13 18.96 32.86 7.91
N LEU A 14 18.89 33.34 9.16
CA LEU A 14 18.51 32.53 10.31
C LEU A 14 17.06 32.02 10.15
N PHE A 15 16.13 32.92 9.82
CA PHE A 15 14.72 32.55 9.57
C PHE A 15 14.59 31.59 8.39
N LEU A 16 15.33 31.83 7.31
CA LEU A 16 15.34 30.95 6.14
C LEU A 16 15.89 29.55 6.49
N GLY A 17 16.97 29.49 7.28
CA GLY A 17 17.54 28.25 7.77
C GLY A 17 16.56 27.46 8.63
N ILE A 18 15.87 28.13 9.56
CA ILE A 18 14.84 27.51 10.40
C ILE A 18 13.66 27.02 9.54
N ALA A 19 13.21 27.82 8.57
CA ALA A 19 12.13 27.42 7.66
C ALA A 19 12.50 26.18 6.83
N ILE A 20 13.74 26.10 6.36
CA ILE A 20 14.26 24.93 5.64
C ILE A 20 14.30 23.71 6.56
N VAL A 21 14.80 23.85 7.79
CA VAL A 21 14.83 22.75 8.77
C VAL A 21 13.43 22.26 9.08
N ILE A 22 12.47 23.15 9.29
CA ILE A 22 11.06 22.78 9.52
C ILE A 22 10.48 22.09 8.29
N TYR A 23 10.73 22.62 7.09
CA TYR A 23 10.26 22.04 5.83
C TYR A 23 10.74 20.59 5.66
N TYR A 24 12.04 20.35 5.86
CA TYR A 24 12.60 18.99 5.80
C TYR A 24 12.13 18.12 6.97
N ALA A 25 11.95 18.67 8.17
CA ALA A 25 11.39 17.93 9.30
C ALA A 25 9.96 17.44 8.99
N VAL A 26 9.11 18.29 8.39
CA VAL A 26 7.76 17.91 7.97
C VAL A 26 7.79 16.81 6.90
N ILE A 27 8.71 16.89 5.93
CA ILE A 27 8.88 15.84 4.91
C ILE A 27 9.31 14.53 5.57
N ILE A 28 10.31 14.55 6.46
CA ILE A 28 10.78 13.34 7.16
C ILE A 28 9.70 12.74 8.05
N ILE A 29 8.94 13.59 8.75
CA ILE A 29 7.80 13.17 9.58
C ILE A 29 6.72 12.53 8.70
N ARG A 30 6.34 13.15 7.57
CA ARG A 30 5.39 12.56 6.61
C ARG A 30 5.88 11.25 6.00
N PHE A 31 7.19 11.09 5.82
CA PHE A 31 7.76 9.90 5.19
C PHE A 31 8.00 8.75 6.18
N LYS A 32 8.25 9.04 7.47
CA LYS A 32 8.45 8.00 8.50
C LYS A 32 7.21 7.69 9.32
N ILE A 33 6.21 8.57 9.30
CA ILE A 33 4.91 8.29 9.89
C ILE A 33 4.05 7.63 8.82
N ASP A 34 4.06 6.30 8.80
CA ASP A 34 2.96 5.52 8.27
C ASP A 34 1.69 5.91 9.06
N PRO A 35 0.66 6.51 8.43
CA PRO A 35 -0.59 6.82 9.11
C PRO A 35 -1.32 5.54 9.60
N THR A 36 -0.89 4.37 9.15
CA THR A 36 -1.41 3.05 9.57
C THR A 36 -0.87 2.58 10.92
N LYS A 37 0.26 3.11 11.42
CA LYS A 37 0.81 2.72 12.74
C LYS A 37 0.39 3.60 13.91
N ILE A 38 -0.19 4.79 13.67
CA ILE A 38 -0.63 5.69 14.74
C ILE A 38 -2.12 5.46 15.11
N ILE A 39 -2.89 4.81 14.22
CA ILE A 39 -4.27 4.36 14.49
C ILE A 39 -4.27 2.82 14.58
N GLY A 40 -3.36 2.30 15.40
CA GLY A 40 -3.20 0.87 15.65
C GLY A 40 -2.84 0.65 17.10
N SER A 41 -3.54 1.35 18.02
CA SER A 41 -3.56 0.91 19.40
C SER A 41 -4.25 -0.45 19.40
N GLU A 42 -3.45 -1.51 19.42
CA GLU A 42 -3.79 -2.75 20.13
C GLU A 42 -4.42 -2.32 21.45
N LYS A 43 -5.75 -2.35 21.47
CA LYS A 43 -6.51 -2.33 22.70
C LYS A 43 -7.33 -3.58 22.59
N ASP A 44 -6.86 -4.60 23.28
CA ASP A 44 -7.60 -5.81 23.61
C ASP A 44 -9.02 -5.43 24.04
N ILE A 45 -9.96 -5.50 23.11
CA ILE A 45 -11.40 -5.50 23.41
C ILE A 45 -11.86 -6.92 23.12
N LYS A 46 -11.41 -7.83 23.98
CA LYS A 46 -12.12 -9.07 24.27
C LYS A 46 -13.39 -8.70 25.05
N ARG A 47 -14.36 -8.06 24.38
CA ARG A 47 -15.71 -7.90 24.93
C ARG A 47 -16.51 -9.15 24.59
N ASN A 48 -16.58 -10.00 25.60
CA ASN A 48 -17.63 -10.97 25.82
C ASN A 48 -19.00 -10.27 25.65
N VAL A 49 -19.61 -10.40 24.47
CA VAL A 49 -21.05 -10.16 24.26
C VAL A 49 -21.58 -11.42 23.58
N GLY A 50 -22.08 -12.34 24.40
CA GLY A 50 -22.91 -13.42 23.93
C GLY A 50 -24.21 -12.85 23.35
N SER A 51 -24.46 -13.19 22.10
CA SER A 51 -25.80 -13.23 21.51
C SER A 51 -25.73 -14.05 20.22
N ASP A 52 -25.91 -15.35 20.38
CA ASP A 52 -26.71 -16.23 19.52
C ASP A 52 -26.62 -16.00 17.99
N LEU A 53 -25.41 -16.02 17.46
CA LEU A 53 -25.16 -16.34 16.06
C LEU A 53 -24.21 -17.54 16.07
N GLN A 54 -24.78 -18.74 15.96
CA GLN A 54 -24.03 -19.91 15.50
C GLN A 54 -23.67 -19.62 14.04
N ILE A 55 -22.58 -18.88 13.84
CA ILE A 55 -21.84 -18.94 12.59
C ILE A 55 -21.31 -20.38 12.55
N PRO A 56 -21.67 -21.19 11.54
CA PRO A 56 -21.15 -22.54 11.41
C PRO A 56 -19.62 -22.48 11.46
N ASP A 57 -18.97 -23.34 12.25
CA ASP A 57 -17.50 -23.41 12.34
C ASP A 57 -16.83 -23.58 10.95
N GLU A 58 -17.58 -24.06 9.94
CA GLU A 58 -17.16 -24.14 8.54
C GLU A 58 -16.97 -22.75 7.88
N GLU A 59 -17.82 -21.75 8.15
CA GLU A 59 -17.68 -20.41 7.55
C GLU A 59 -16.43 -19.66 8.08
N ILE A 60 -16.09 -19.89 9.36
CA ILE A 60 -14.90 -19.27 9.97
C ILE A 60 -13.62 -19.92 9.40
N ALA A 61 -13.64 -21.24 9.19
CA ALA A 61 -12.50 -21.97 8.62
C ALA A 61 -12.24 -21.57 7.15
N ASP A 62 -13.30 -21.34 6.36
CA ASP A 62 -13.17 -20.87 4.97
C ASP A 62 -12.60 -19.45 4.91
N GLU A 63 -13.04 -18.53 5.78
CA GLU A 63 -12.50 -17.16 5.80
C GLU A 63 -11.02 -17.11 6.23
N GLU A 64 -10.62 -17.93 7.21
CA GLU A 64 -9.19 -18.05 7.59
C GLU A 64 -8.32 -18.59 6.45
N ASN A 65 -8.82 -19.57 5.68
CA ASN A 65 -8.10 -20.13 4.54
C ASN A 65 -7.93 -19.10 3.42
N GLU A 66 -8.96 -18.33 3.09
CA GLU A 66 -8.88 -17.30 2.05
C GLU A 66 -7.94 -16.14 2.42
N ILE A 67 -7.93 -15.74 3.70
CA ILE A 67 -6.97 -14.74 4.20
C ILE A 67 -5.55 -15.27 4.06
N LYS A 68 -5.33 -16.54 4.39
CA LYS A 68 -4.02 -17.18 4.25
C LYS A 68 -3.58 -17.26 2.78
N GLU A 69 -4.49 -17.59 1.86
CA GLU A 69 -4.22 -17.56 0.42
C GLU A 69 -3.83 -16.15 -0.07
N LEU A 70 -4.50 -15.11 0.44
CA LEU A 70 -4.12 -13.72 0.16
C LEU A 70 -2.72 -13.39 0.66
N GLU A 71 -2.39 -13.78 1.90
CA GLU A 71 -1.08 -13.55 2.49
C GLU A 71 0.03 -14.25 1.69
N GLU A 72 -0.20 -15.50 1.29
CA GLU A 72 0.73 -16.26 0.45
C GLU A 72 0.94 -15.57 -0.90
N LEU A 73 -0.14 -15.13 -1.55
CA LEU A 73 -0.06 -14.37 -2.81
C LEU A 73 0.77 -13.10 -2.65
N VAL A 74 0.47 -12.32 -1.61
CA VAL A 74 1.15 -11.04 -1.33
C VAL A 74 2.64 -11.26 -1.05
N GLN A 75 3.00 -12.32 -0.32
CA GLN A 75 4.40 -12.68 -0.07
C GLN A 75 5.12 -13.11 -1.35
N MET A 76 4.49 -13.93 -2.19
CA MET A 76 5.06 -14.32 -3.49
C MET A 76 5.23 -13.09 -4.39
N LEU A 77 4.23 -12.21 -4.45
CA LEU A 77 4.27 -11.00 -5.26
C LEU A 77 5.43 -10.09 -4.85
N LYS A 78 5.63 -9.93 -3.55
CA LYS A 78 6.75 -9.17 -3.02
C LYS A 78 8.09 -9.76 -3.46
N LYS A 79 8.28 -11.05 -3.26
CA LYS A 79 9.57 -11.72 -3.47
C LYS A 79 9.90 -11.90 -4.95
N ASP A 80 8.94 -12.40 -5.72
CA ASP A 80 9.18 -12.92 -7.07
C ASP A 80 8.93 -11.88 -8.16
N VAL A 81 8.16 -10.81 -7.87
CA VAL A 81 7.89 -9.74 -8.84
C VAL A 81 8.56 -8.44 -8.42
N LEU A 82 8.30 -7.95 -7.21
CA LEU A 82 8.77 -6.63 -6.77
C LEU A 82 10.27 -6.63 -6.42
N GLU A 83 10.71 -7.57 -5.59
CA GLU A 83 12.13 -7.68 -5.19
C GLU A 83 13.02 -8.21 -6.32
N ALA A 84 12.52 -9.17 -7.12
CA ALA A 84 13.25 -9.69 -8.28
C ALA A 84 13.33 -8.68 -9.43
N GLY A 85 12.30 -7.84 -9.62
CA GLY A 85 12.26 -6.81 -10.67
C GLY A 85 13.09 -5.56 -10.34
N GLY A 86 13.20 -5.19 -9.07
CA GLY A 86 14.00 -4.07 -8.59
C GLY A 86 13.71 -2.74 -9.32
N LYS A 87 14.71 -1.84 -9.38
CA LYS A 87 14.63 -0.53 -10.04
C LYS A 87 14.78 -0.56 -11.57
N GLY A 88 14.87 -1.76 -12.16
CA GLY A 88 15.17 -1.95 -13.58
C GLY A 88 13.94 -2.20 -14.45
N GLN A 89 12.80 -2.55 -13.86
CA GLN A 89 11.58 -2.81 -14.60
C GLN A 89 10.87 -1.52 -15.02
N THR A 90 10.24 -1.57 -16.18
CA THR A 90 9.30 -0.54 -16.61
C THR A 90 7.92 -0.77 -15.98
N LYS A 91 7.11 0.28 -15.93
CA LYS A 91 5.72 0.23 -15.43
C LYS A 91 4.90 -0.90 -16.07
N ALA A 92 5.03 -1.06 -17.39
CA ALA A 92 4.29 -2.07 -18.15
C ALA A 92 4.76 -3.50 -17.84
N GLU A 93 6.06 -3.72 -17.66
CA GLU A 93 6.62 -5.02 -17.29
C GLU A 93 6.19 -5.43 -15.87
N LEU A 94 6.19 -4.48 -14.94
CA LEU A 94 5.73 -4.70 -13.57
C LEU A 94 4.25 -5.08 -13.53
N LEU A 95 3.38 -4.30 -14.20
CA LEU A 95 1.95 -4.62 -14.29
C LEU A 95 1.70 -5.98 -14.94
N ASN A 96 2.43 -6.32 -15.99
CA ASN A 96 2.27 -7.62 -16.65
C ASN A 96 2.68 -8.77 -15.71
N ALA A 97 3.79 -8.64 -14.99
CA ALA A 97 4.26 -9.63 -14.02
C ALA A 97 3.28 -9.80 -12.86
N ILE A 98 2.72 -8.70 -12.34
CA ILE A 98 1.68 -8.74 -11.31
C ILE A 98 0.43 -9.43 -11.85
N SER A 99 -0.03 -9.09 -13.07
CA SER A 99 -1.22 -9.70 -13.66
C SER A 99 -1.10 -11.23 -13.78
N HIS A 100 0.10 -11.71 -14.13
CA HIS A 100 0.39 -13.13 -14.26
C HIS A 100 0.32 -13.87 -12.92
N MET A 101 0.75 -13.23 -11.84
CA MET A 101 0.74 -13.81 -10.51
C MET A 101 -0.64 -13.76 -9.86
N VAL A 102 -1.38 -12.68 -10.09
CA VAL A 102 -2.71 -12.48 -9.50
C VAL A 102 -3.78 -13.34 -10.20
N ARG A 103 -3.56 -13.78 -11.44
CA ARG A 103 -4.45 -14.72 -12.15
C ARG A 103 -4.75 -16.00 -11.38
N SER A 104 -3.82 -16.52 -10.57
CA SER A 104 -4.06 -17.75 -9.83
C SER A 104 -4.88 -17.55 -8.55
N TYR A 105 -5.30 -16.32 -8.23
CA TYR A 105 -6.00 -16.01 -6.98
C TYR A 105 -7.52 -15.88 -7.17
N SER A 106 -8.25 -16.82 -6.59
CA SER A 106 -9.72 -16.91 -6.63
C SER A 106 -10.43 -15.83 -5.81
N GLY A 107 -9.76 -15.26 -4.79
CA GLY A 107 -10.33 -14.25 -3.89
C GLY A 107 -10.48 -12.85 -4.50
N LEU A 108 -10.14 -12.66 -5.78
CA LEU A 108 -10.26 -11.38 -6.49
C LEU A 108 -11.72 -10.87 -6.61
N GLN A 109 -12.69 -11.77 -6.45
CA GLN A 109 -14.12 -11.47 -6.44
C GLN A 109 -14.56 -10.73 -5.17
N LYS A 110 -13.77 -10.79 -4.09
CA LYS A 110 -14.10 -10.13 -2.82
C LYS A 110 -13.58 -8.69 -2.81
N PRO A 111 -14.46 -7.67 -2.67
CA PRO A 111 -14.05 -6.26 -2.72
C PRO A 111 -12.97 -5.91 -1.69
N ALA A 112 -13.03 -6.49 -0.50
CA ALA A 112 -12.05 -6.24 0.57
C ALA A 112 -10.64 -6.70 0.19
N PHE A 113 -10.50 -7.90 -0.39
CA PHE A 113 -9.21 -8.44 -0.82
C PHE A 113 -8.66 -7.70 -2.04
N ARG A 114 -9.54 -7.30 -2.96
CA ARG A 114 -9.19 -6.43 -4.09
C ARG A 114 -8.57 -5.12 -3.63
N TYR A 115 -9.26 -4.41 -2.73
CA TYR A 115 -8.78 -3.14 -2.21
C TYR A 115 -7.45 -3.29 -1.45
N ALA A 116 -7.31 -4.35 -0.65
CA ALA A 116 -6.06 -4.65 0.04
C ALA A 116 -4.91 -4.92 -0.94
N LEU A 117 -5.16 -5.69 -2.00
CA LEU A 117 -4.17 -6.05 -3.01
C LEU A 117 -3.73 -4.83 -3.84
N ILE A 118 -4.68 -3.97 -4.25
CA ILE A 118 -4.38 -2.73 -4.99
C ILE A 118 -3.46 -1.84 -4.16
N ASN A 119 -3.83 -1.59 -2.90
CA ASN A 119 -3.01 -0.76 -2.01
C ASN A 119 -1.63 -1.37 -1.77
N PHE A 120 -1.55 -2.69 -1.60
CA PHE A 120 -0.28 -3.39 -1.44
C PHE A 120 0.61 -3.19 -2.68
N ILE A 121 0.07 -3.37 -3.88
CA ILE A 121 0.78 -3.20 -5.15
C ILE A 121 1.31 -1.77 -5.29
N ILE A 122 0.45 -0.76 -5.09
CA ILE A 122 0.84 0.66 -5.25
C ILE A 122 1.95 1.02 -4.27
N TYR A 123 1.81 0.62 -3.00
CA TYR A 123 2.79 0.91 -1.97
C TYR A 123 4.15 0.28 -2.29
N ASN A 124 4.19 -1.02 -2.58
CA ASN A 124 5.45 -1.72 -2.81
C ASN A 124 6.08 -1.37 -4.17
N ALA A 125 5.28 -1.08 -5.20
CA ALA A 125 5.81 -0.63 -6.49
C ALA A 125 6.56 0.71 -6.34
N ASN A 126 6.05 1.61 -5.50
CA ASN A 126 6.73 2.86 -5.19
C ASN A 126 7.96 2.63 -4.30
N GLU A 127 7.82 1.83 -3.25
CA GLU A 127 8.90 1.59 -2.29
C GLU A 127 10.09 0.82 -2.89
N ILE A 128 9.82 -0.27 -3.62
CA ILE A 128 10.84 -1.22 -4.08
C ILE A 128 11.31 -0.88 -5.50
N CYS A 129 10.37 -0.63 -6.41
CA CYS A 129 10.67 -0.38 -7.82
C CYS A 129 10.83 1.11 -8.17
N ALA A 130 10.47 2.03 -7.26
CA ALA A 130 10.41 3.47 -7.51
C ALA A 130 9.46 3.85 -8.67
N ILE A 131 8.41 3.05 -8.88
CA ILE A 131 7.40 3.25 -9.92
C ILE A 131 6.10 3.73 -9.26
N GLN A 132 5.56 4.83 -9.77
CA GLN A 132 4.23 5.30 -9.37
C GLN A 132 3.17 4.60 -10.22
N LEU A 133 2.28 3.88 -9.53
CA LEU A 133 1.08 3.27 -10.10
C LEU A 133 -0.14 4.02 -9.56
N GLU A 134 -1.10 4.30 -10.42
CA GLU A 134 -2.39 4.86 -10.00
C GLU A 134 -3.37 3.72 -9.67
N GLU A 135 -4.33 4.01 -8.78
CA GLU A 135 -5.35 3.05 -8.35
C GLU A 135 -6.15 2.51 -9.55
N ASP A 136 -6.65 3.41 -10.39
CA ASP A 136 -7.39 3.09 -11.62
C ASP A 136 -6.61 2.16 -12.56
N GLU A 137 -5.28 2.32 -12.65
CA GLU A 137 -4.45 1.49 -13.53
C GLU A 137 -4.32 0.05 -13.04
N VAL A 138 -4.15 -0.11 -11.73
CA VAL A 138 -4.08 -1.43 -11.11
C VAL A 138 -5.47 -2.09 -11.11
N GLU A 139 -6.52 -1.32 -10.85
CA GLU A 139 -7.89 -1.82 -10.89
C GLU A 139 -8.30 -2.30 -12.28
N MET A 140 -8.02 -1.54 -13.33
CA MET A 140 -8.25 -1.96 -14.72
C MET A 140 -7.51 -3.26 -15.09
N MET A 141 -6.28 -3.44 -14.58
CA MET A 141 -5.52 -4.67 -14.78
C MET A 141 -6.20 -5.85 -14.07
N LEU A 142 -6.66 -5.66 -12.83
CA LEU A 142 -7.35 -6.70 -12.06
C LEU A 142 -8.72 -7.04 -12.66
N ASP A 143 -9.44 -6.07 -13.20
CA ASP A 143 -10.69 -6.28 -13.94
C ASP A 143 -10.47 -7.14 -15.18
N HIS A 144 -9.40 -6.87 -15.92
CA HIS A 144 -9.06 -7.66 -17.10
C HIS A 144 -8.69 -9.11 -16.75
N VAL A 145 -8.04 -9.32 -15.60
CA VAL A 145 -7.70 -10.64 -15.09
C VAL A 145 -8.94 -11.39 -14.59
N SER A 146 -9.82 -10.76 -13.82
CA SER A 146 -11.00 -11.43 -13.26
C SER A 146 -12.02 -11.88 -14.31
N HIS A 147 -12.09 -11.21 -15.45
CA HIS A 147 -12.98 -11.59 -16.56
C HIS A 147 -12.37 -12.62 -17.51
N SER A 148 -11.07 -12.90 -17.42
CA SER A 148 -10.39 -13.84 -18.32
C SER A 148 -10.57 -15.31 -17.92
N ASP A 149 -10.95 -15.60 -16.67
CA ASP A 149 -11.15 -16.97 -16.16
C ASP A 149 -12.55 -17.55 -16.44
N ASP A 150 -13.50 -16.74 -16.92
CA ASP A 150 -14.86 -17.20 -17.26
C ASP A 150 -14.93 -17.93 -18.64
N GLY A 151 -13.78 -18.32 -19.19
CA GLY A 151 -13.60 -18.73 -20.58
C GLY A 151 -13.04 -20.13 -20.84
N THR A 152 -12.88 -20.97 -19.82
CA THR A 152 -12.45 -22.37 -20.00
C THR A 152 -13.36 -23.34 -19.27
N LEU A 153 -14.44 -23.72 -19.95
CA LEU A 153 -15.17 -24.99 -19.79
C LEU A 153 -14.45 -26.12 -20.51
#